data_AF-T0R7H5-F1
#
_entry.id   AF-T0R7H5-F1
#
_cell.length_a   1.000
_cell.length_b   1.000
_cell.length_c   1.000
_cell.angle_alpha   90.00
_cell.angle_beta   90.00
_cell.angle_gamma   90.00
#
_symmetry.space_group_name_H-M   'P 1'
#
loop_
_entity.id
_entity.type
_entity.pdbx_description
1 polymer ?
#
loop_
_entity_poly.entity_id
_entity_poly.type
_entity_poly.pdbx_seq_one_letter_code
_entity_poly.pdbx_strand_id
1 'polypeptide(L)'
;MQALDVRKGFAKYGADVFFDDKCKVTKIVRGSITYRPDDAEWEYVKMCFRGSLQTKVTAIDHLLLVHSTIANHVTVVHLEQLPPTHPLRRLLKPFTFRSAAINYGAGRAFFWPQGMLQRAIALTTRGMKQAWDIGLGSFAYEPFPAMVARQQIDTMTLPLHEDGIDYWYIVSRFVSSYLALYYSADVEVTSDASVVAFWTVLDAALPVYK
;
A
#
# COMPACT_ATOMS: atom_id res chain seq x y z
N MET A 1 5.14 5.02 14.47
CA MET A 1 5.80 3.69 14.63
C MET A 1 6.60 3.52 15.93
N GLN A 2 6.75 4.54 16.79
CA GLN A 2 7.54 4.42 18.04
C GLN A 2 6.99 3.40 19.05
N ALA A 3 5.68 3.19 19.05
CA ALA A 3 5.01 2.22 19.90
C ALA A 3 5.29 0.75 19.51
N LEU A 4 5.88 0.50 18.33
CA LEU A 4 6.15 -0.86 17.87
C LEU A 4 7.20 -1.55 18.75
N ASP A 5 6.92 -2.79 19.13
CA ASP A 5 7.83 -3.61 19.91
C ASP A 5 9.03 -4.09 19.06
N VAL A 6 10.24 -3.97 19.60
CA VAL A 6 11.49 -4.27 18.88
C VAL A 6 12.34 -5.25 19.69
N ARG A 7 13.11 -6.07 18.98
CA ARG A 7 14.04 -7.01 19.60
C ARG A 7 15.09 -6.27 20.42
N LYS A 8 15.54 -6.87 21.53
CA LYS A 8 16.59 -6.31 22.39
C LYS A 8 17.83 -5.97 21.57
N GLY A 9 18.40 -4.79 21.79
CA GLY A 9 19.58 -4.29 21.08
C GLY A 9 19.27 -3.49 19.81
N PHE A 10 18.03 -3.47 19.33
CA PHE A 10 17.64 -2.64 18.19
C PHE A 10 17.03 -1.29 18.63
N ALA A 11 17.25 -0.27 17.80
CA ALA A 11 16.64 1.04 17.98
C ALA A 11 15.13 1.03 17.68
N LYS A 12 14.36 1.86 18.39
CA LYS A 12 12.94 2.12 18.08
C LYS A 12 12.77 2.82 16.74
N TYR A 13 11.71 2.46 16.02
CA TYR A 13 11.28 3.09 14.77
C TYR A 13 10.56 4.41 14.98
N GLY A 14 10.46 5.21 13.92
CA GLY A 14 9.66 6.43 13.84
C GLY A 14 10.47 7.70 14.07
N ALA A 15 10.30 8.65 13.17
CA ALA A 15 10.79 10.01 13.23
C ALA A 15 10.06 10.84 12.17
N ASP A 16 9.95 12.14 12.40
CA ASP A 16 9.42 13.10 11.44
C ASP A 16 10.59 13.86 10.82
N VAL A 17 10.63 13.91 9.49
CA VAL A 17 11.71 14.56 8.74
C VAL A 17 11.15 15.78 8.04
N PHE A 18 11.86 16.89 8.18
CA PHE A 18 11.47 18.17 7.63
C PHE A 18 12.44 18.54 6.50
N PHE A 19 11.89 19.10 5.43
CA PHE A 19 12.62 19.49 4.23
C PHE A 19 12.44 20.98 3.98
N ASP A 20 13.42 21.61 3.35
CA ASP A 20 13.26 22.94 2.75
C ASP A 20 12.64 22.84 1.34
N ASP A 21 12.47 24.00 0.70
CA ASP A 21 11.95 24.15 -0.68
C ASP A 21 12.85 23.50 -1.75
N LYS A 22 14.07 23.08 -1.39
CA LYS A 22 15.03 22.39 -2.25
C LYS A 22 15.14 20.91 -1.91
N CYS A 23 14.19 20.35 -1.16
CA CYS A 23 14.18 18.96 -0.70
C CYS A 23 15.39 18.57 0.17
N LYS A 24 16.07 19.53 0.79
CA LYS A 24 17.17 19.25 1.71
C LYS A 24 16.60 19.07 3.12
N VAL A 25 17.07 18.04 3.80
CA VAL A 25 16.66 17.78 5.19
C VAL A 25 17.16 18.90 6.11
N THR A 26 16.24 19.55 6.82
CA THR A 26 16.53 20.67 7.73
C THR A 26 16.58 20.24 9.19
N LYS A 27 15.72 19.31 9.59
CA LYS A 27 15.70 18.70 10.94
C LYS A 27 15.02 17.35 10.93
N ILE A 28 15.33 16.54 11.95
CA ILE A 28 14.64 15.27 12.23
C ILE A 28 14.14 15.33 13.67
N VAL A 29 12.84 15.10 13.86
CA VAL A 29 12.23 14.98 15.20
C VAL A 29 12.06 13.50 15.49
N ARG A 30 12.74 13.01 16.52
CA ARG A 30 12.64 11.60 16.96
C ARG A 30 12.25 11.55 18.42
N GLY A 31 10.96 11.30 18.65
CA GLY A 31 10.37 11.33 19.99
C GLY A 31 10.10 12.78 20.35
N SER A 32 10.60 13.22 21.50
CA SER A 32 10.56 14.64 21.91
C SER A 32 11.82 15.42 21.51
N ILE A 33 12.81 14.79 20.88
CA ILE A 33 14.10 15.41 20.58
C ILE A 33 14.15 15.86 19.12
N THR A 34 14.59 17.10 18.90
CA THR A 34 14.87 17.66 17.57
C THR A 34 16.36 17.61 17.31
N TYR A 35 16.74 17.04 16.16
CA TYR A 35 18.11 16.96 15.67
C TYR A 35 18.29 17.81 14.40
N ARG A 36 19.47 18.39 14.22
CA ARG A 36 19.89 19.24 13.11
C ARG A 36 21.19 18.74 12.47
N PRO A 37 21.53 19.19 11.25
CA PRO A 37 22.70 18.71 10.51
C PRO A 37 24.06 18.82 11.21
N ASP A 38 24.20 19.74 12.16
CA ASP A 38 25.39 20.02 12.94
C ASP A 38 25.48 19.21 14.25
N ASP A 39 24.42 18.51 14.65
CA ASP A 39 24.44 17.65 15.83
C ASP A 39 25.33 16.42 15.60
N ALA A 40 26.07 16.01 16.64
CA ALA A 40 26.97 14.86 16.58
C ALA A 40 26.24 13.56 16.20
N GLU A 41 24.97 13.43 16.55
CA GLU A 41 24.11 12.27 16.31
C GLU A 41 23.44 12.30 14.93
N TRP A 42 23.68 13.31 14.09
CA TRP A 42 22.94 13.53 12.84
C TRP A 42 22.91 12.31 11.91
N GLU A 43 24.06 11.66 11.72
CA GLU A 43 24.14 10.46 10.87
C GLU A 43 23.37 9.28 11.48
N TYR A 44 23.42 9.12 12.80
CA TYR A 44 22.69 8.08 13.50
C TYR A 44 21.17 8.25 13.39
N VAL A 45 20.67 9.47 13.57
CA VAL A 45 19.22 9.73 13.47
C VAL A 45 18.71 9.61 12.03
N LYS A 46 19.52 9.99 11.04
CA LYS A 46 19.22 9.70 9.62
C LYS A 46 19.12 8.19 9.36
N MET A 47 20.03 7.38 9.92
CA MET A 47 19.96 5.93 9.80
C MET A 47 18.69 5.36 10.45
N CYS A 48 18.32 5.85 11.65
CA CYS A 48 17.08 5.47 12.32
C CYS A 48 15.83 5.79 11.48
N PHE A 49 15.79 6.98 10.86
CA PHE A 49 14.70 7.36 9.97
C PHE A 49 14.63 6.42 8.74
N ARG A 50 15.75 6.21 8.05
CA ARG A 50 15.82 5.32 6.88
C ARG A 50 15.38 3.89 7.21
N GLY A 51 15.81 3.35 8.34
CA GLY A 51 15.35 2.02 8.80
C GLY A 51 13.85 1.97 9.09
N SER A 52 13.28 3.06 9.61
CA SER A 52 11.84 3.20 9.82
C SER A 52 11.08 3.26 8.50
N LEU A 53 11.53 4.08 7.56
CA LEU A 53 10.94 4.22 6.23
C LEU A 53 10.99 2.89 5.46
N GLN A 54 12.14 2.23 5.45
CA GLN A 54 12.32 0.93 4.80
C GLN A 54 11.33 -0.10 5.35
N THR A 55 11.17 -0.16 6.68
CA THR A 55 10.25 -1.09 7.33
C THR A 55 8.80 -0.77 6.97
N LYS A 56 8.40 0.50 7.01
CA LYS A 56 7.06 0.95 6.64
C LYS A 56 6.73 0.58 5.19
N VAL A 57 7.58 0.98 4.25
CA VAL A 57 7.36 0.74 2.82
C VAL A 57 7.38 -0.76 2.50
N THR A 58 8.36 -1.50 3.02
CA THR A 58 8.52 -2.91 2.66
C THR A 58 7.46 -3.79 3.30
N ALA A 59 7.29 -3.69 4.62
CA ALA A 59 6.40 -4.57 5.34
C ALA A 59 4.95 -4.14 5.12
N ILE A 60 4.64 -2.86 5.32
CA ILE A 60 3.26 -2.38 5.38
C ILE A 60 2.76 -2.05 3.96
N ASP A 61 3.29 -1.00 3.33
CA ASP A 61 2.72 -0.51 2.06
C ASP A 61 2.78 -1.56 0.95
N HIS A 62 3.95 -2.19 0.80
CA HIS A 62 4.19 -3.15 -0.26
C HIS A 62 3.66 -4.55 0.07
N LEU A 63 4.21 -5.19 1.10
CA LEU A 63 3.91 -6.61 1.36
C LEU A 63 2.51 -6.83 1.94
N LEU A 64 2.10 -6.06 2.95
CA LEU A 64 0.78 -6.22 3.53
C LEU A 64 -0.30 -5.65 2.61
N LEU A 65 -0.23 -4.36 2.28
CA LEU A 65 -1.34 -3.66 1.65
C LEU A 65 -1.49 -4.00 0.16
N VAL A 66 -0.41 -3.94 -0.63
CA VAL A 66 -0.49 -4.29 -2.06
C VAL A 66 -0.61 -5.80 -2.24
N HIS A 67 0.34 -6.57 -1.73
CA HIS A 67 0.38 -8.02 -1.98
C HIS A 67 -0.70 -8.78 -1.21
N SER A 68 -0.61 -8.82 0.12
CA SER A 68 -1.45 -9.70 0.93
C SER A 68 -2.91 -9.26 1.03
N THR A 69 -3.18 -7.96 0.90
CA THR A 69 -4.52 -7.38 0.98
C THR A 69 -5.11 -7.18 -0.42
N ILE A 70 -4.71 -6.14 -1.16
CA ILE A 70 -5.37 -5.79 -2.44
C ILE A 70 -5.27 -6.93 -3.45
N ALA A 71 -4.05 -7.38 -3.77
CA ALA A 71 -3.84 -8.33 -4.86
C ALA A 71 -4.50 -9.69 -4.56
N ASN A 72 -4.46 -10.18 -3.32
CA ASN A 72 -5.14 -11.42 -2.95
C ASN A 72 -6.67 -11.30 -3.09
N HIS A 73 -7.29 -10.28 -2.49
CA HIS A 73 -8.74 -10.14 -2.54
C HIS A 73 -9.24 -9.96 -3.97
N VAL A 74 -8.60 -9.06 -4.75
CA VAL A 74 -8.98 -8.88 -6.15
C VAL A 74 -8.79 -10.18 -6.93
N THR A 75 -7.69 -10.92 -6.73
CA THR A 75 -7.43 -12.20 -7.41
C THR A 75 -8.49 -13.25 -7.09
N VAL A 76 -8.92 -13.38 -5.84
CA VAL A 76 -9.89 -14.40 -5.42
C VAL A 76 -11.30 -14.01 -5.83
N VAL A 77 -11.74 -12.81 -5.47
CA VAL A 77 -13.14 -12.39 -5.60
C VAL A 77 -13.58 -12.32 -7.07
N HIS A 78 -12.72 -11.85 -7.98
CA HIS A 78 -13.08 -11.83 -9.41
C HIS A 78 -13.16 -13.25 -10.03
N LEU A 79 -12.48 -14.25 -9.45
CA LEU A 79 -12.57 -15.64 -9.92
C LEU A 79 -13.78 -16.37 -9.34
N GLU A 80 -14.20 -16.02 -8.12
CA GLU A 80 -15.32 -16.65 -7.42
C GLU A 80 -16.67 -16.06 -7.85
N GLN A 81 -16.75 -14.74 -8.03
CA GLN A 81 -18.03 -14.04 -8.24
C GLN A 81 -18.36 -13.84 -9.72
N LEU A 82 -17.37 -13.76 -10.61
CA LEU A 82 -17.59 -13.52 -12.04
C LEU A 82 -17.47 -14.83 -12.85
N PRO A 83 -18.45 -15.17 -13.70
CA PRO A 83 -18.36 -16.33 -14.59
C PRO A 83 -17.10 -16.33 -15.46
N PRO A 84 -16.54 -17.50 -15.85
CA PRO A 84 -15.30 -17.59 -16.64
C PRO A 84 -15.26 -16.74 -17.92
N THR A 85 -16.40 -16.54 -18.57
CA THR A 85 -16.54 -15.76 -19.82
C THR A 85 -16.87 -14.28 -19.60
N HIS A 86 -17.13 -13.86 -18.35
CA HIS A 86 -17.58 -12.51 -18.01
C HIS A 86 -16.56 -11.44 -18.45
N PRO A 87 -17.00 -10.32 -19.06
CA PRO A 87 -16.10 -9.28 -19.57
C PRO A 87 -15.17 -8.71 -18.49
N LEU A 88 -15.66 -8.44 -17.28
CA LEU A 88 -14.81 -8.00 -16.16
C LEU A 88 -13.76 -9.02 -15.74
N ARG A 89 -14.08 -10.32 -15.73
CA ARG A 89 -13.09 -11.36 -15.38
C ARG A 89 -11.97 -11.41 -16.42
N ARG A 90 -12.31 -11.30 -17.70
CA ARG A 90 -11.32 -11.22 -18.79
C ARG A 90 -10.44 -9.98 -18.66
N LEU A 91 -11.01 -8.83 -18.28
CA LEU A 91 -10.27 -7.60 -18.04
C LEU A 91 -9.30 -7.71 -16.84
N LEU A 92 -9.75 -8.27 -15.71
CA LEU A 92 -8.97 -8.33 -14.46
C LEU A 92 -7.87 -9.41 -14.48
N LYS A 93 -8.02 -10.44 -15.31
CA LYS A 93 -7.12 -11.60 -15.31
C LYS A 93 -5.64 -11.25 -15.57
N PRO A 94 -5.28 -10.38 -16.53
CA PRO A 94 -3.89 -10.01 -16.75
C PRO A 94 -3.29 -9.23 -15.57
N PHE A 95 -4.08 -8.38 -14.91
CA PHE A 95 -3.62 -7.51 -13.80
C PHE A 95 -3.47 -8.25 -12.46
N THR A 96 -3.96 -9.49 -12.38
CA THR A 96 -3.82 -10.37 -11.21
C THR A 96 -2.89 -11.56 -11.48
N PHE A 97 -2.22 -11.57 -12.64
CA PHE A 97 -1.37 -12.67 -13.05
C PHE A 97 -0.23 -12.90 -12.04
N ARG A 98 -0.12 -14.15 -11.58
CA ARG A 98 0.87 -14.63 -10.58
C ARG A 98 0.77 -14.03 -9.17
N SER A 99 -0.20 -13.15 -8.87
CA SER A 99 -0.42 -12.63 -7.51
C SER A 99 -0.59 -13.75 -6.47
N ALA A 100 -1.43 -14.75 -6.76
CA ALA A 100 -1.59 -15.91 -5.88
C ALA A 100 -0.29 -16.70 -5.68
N ALA A 101 0.51 -16.87 -6.75
CA ALA A 101 1.74 -17.64 -6.69
C ALA A 101 2.83 -16.94 -5.85
N ILE A 102 3.02 -15.63 -6.06
CA ILE A 102 4.00 -14.87 -5.27
C ILE A 102 3.57 -14.76 -3.81
N ASN A 103 2.28 -14.58 -3.54
CA ASN A 103 1.77 -14.47 -2.17
C ASN A 103 1.83 -15.82 -1.43
N TYR A 104 1.59 -16.94 -2.11
CA TYR A 104 1.84 -18.26 -1.54
C TYR A 104 3.32 -18.47 -1.18
N GLY A 105 4.23 -18.04 -2.05
CA GLY A 105 5.67 -18.01 -1.77
C GLY A 105 6.00 -17.12 -0.55
N ALA A 106 5.46 -15.91 -0.51
CA ALA A 106 5.65 -14.97 0.59
C ALA A 106 5.11 -15.50 1.93
N GLY A 107 4.00 -16.23 1.92
CA GLY A 107 3.45 -16.90 3.10
C GLY A 107 4.47 -17.80 3.80
N ARG A 108 5.22 -18.59 3.02
CA ARG A 108 6.23 -19.51 3.54
C ARG A 108 7.56 -18.83 3.84
N ALA A 109 7.95 -17.86 3.02
CA ALA A 109 9.29 -17.30 3.04
C ALA A 109 9.41 -16.03 3.92
N PHE A 110 8.37 -15.20 3.96
CA PHE A 110 8.34 -13.91 4.66
C PHE A 110 7.47 -13.94 5.91
N PHE A 111 6.22 -14.41 5.80
CA PHE A 111 5.25 -14.36 6.90
C PHE A 111 5.41 -15.46 7.95
N TRP A 112 6.06 -16.57 7.60
CA TRP A 112 6.28 -17.66 8.54
C TRP A 112 7.03 -17.16 9.79
N PRO A 113 6.72 -17.67 11.00
CA PRO A 113 7.48 -17.32 12.20
C PRO A 113 8.98 -17.50 11.99
N GLN A 114 9.78 -16.48 12.35
CA GLN A 114 11.21 -16.41 12.08
C GLN A 114 11.60 -16.41 10.58
N GLY A 115 10.67 -16.13 9.68
CA GLY A 115 10.89 -15.99 8.24
C GLY A 115 11.75 -14.78 7.87
N MET A 116 12.01 -14.59 6.57
CA MET A 116 12.93 -13.56 6.07
C MET A 116 12.57 -12.15 6.55
N LEU A 117 11.28 -11.81 6.59
CA LEU A 117 10.83 -10.49 7.01
C LEU A 117 11.25 -10.20 8.46
N GLN A 118 10.90 -11.11 9.38
CA GLN A 118 11.20 -10.95 10.79
C GLN A 118 12.71 -10.94 11.06
N ARG A 119 13.50 -11.65 10.24
CA ARG A 119 14.96 -11.61 10.33
C ARG A 119 15.54 -10.29 9.84
N ALA A 120 14.97 -9.71 8.78
CA ALA A 120 15.44 -8.50 8.13
C ALA A 120 15.09 -7.19 8.87
N ILE A 121 14.09 -7.19 9.76
CA ILE A 121 13.63 -5.98 10.45
C ILE A 121 13.67 -6.12 11.96
N ALA A 122 13.81 -5.02 12.69
CA ALA A 122 14.00 -5.02 14.15
C ALA A 122 12.81 -5.53 14.99
N LEU A 123 11.61 -5.71 14.41
CA LEU A 123 10.39 -6.00 15.16
C LEU A 123 10.42 -7.39 15.83
N THR A 124 9.84 -7.49 17.03
CA THR A 124 9.48 -8.78 17.63
C THR A 124 8.25 -9.36 16.93
N THR A 125 7.83 -10.59 17.26
CA THR A 125 6.55 -11.13 16.78
C THR A 125 5.37 -10.22 17.17
N ARG A 126 5.39 -9.65 18.38
CA ARG A 126 4.41 -8.67 18.83
C ARG A 126 4.48 -7.39 18.00
N GLY A 127 5.68 -6.87 17.76
CA GLY A 127 5.91 -5.69 16.93
C GLY A 127 5.41 -5.85 15.51
N MET A 128 5.62 -7.02 14.90
CA MET A 128 5.08 -7.38 13.59
C MET A 128 3.56 -7.28 13.60
N LYS A 129 2.89 -7.92 14.58
CA LYS A 129 1.42 -7.83 14.70
C LYS A 129 0.95 -6.39 14.83
N GLN A 130 1.60 -5.59 15.68
CA GLN A 130 1.24 -4.16 15.84
C GLN A 130 1.39 -3.38 14.53
N ALA A 131 2.45 -3.65 13.76
CA ALA A 131 2.64 -3.02 12.45
C ALA A 131 1.54 -3.42 11.46
N TRP A 132 1.09 -4.68 11.50
CA TRP A 132 -0.05 -5.15 10.71
C TRP A 132 -1.36 -4.50 11.12
N ASP A 133 -1.65 -4.45 12.42
CA ASP A 133 -2.86 -3.82 12.94
C ASP A 133 -2.90 -2.33 12.54
N ILE A 134 -1.78 -1.60 12.62
CA ILE A 134 -1.66 -0.21 12.16
C ILE A 134 -1.88 -0.10 10.65
N GLY A 135 -1.23 -0.97 9.87
CA GLY A 135 -1.34 -0.96 8.41
C GLY A 135 -2.78 -1.17 7.94
N LEU A 136 -3.43 -2.23 8.44
CA LEU A 136 -4.82 -2.54 8.10
C LEU A 136 -5.80 -1.49 8.64
N GLY A 137 -5.57 -0.96 9.85
CA GLY A 137 -6.43 0.05 10.45
C GLY A 137 -6.33 1.45 9.82
N SER A 138 -5.27 1.72 9.06
CA SER A 138 -5.08 2.99 8.32
C SER A 138 -5.25 2.84 6.82
N PHE A 139 -5.56 1.63 6.34
CA PHE A 139 -5.73 1.35 4.93
C PHE A 139 -7.05 1.93 4.43
N ALA A 140 -6.98 2.58 3.27
CA ALA A 140 -8.15 2.92 2.49
C ALA A 140 -7.90 2.53 1.04
N TYR A 141 -8.86 1.84 0.42
CA TYR A 141 -8.80 1.54 -1.00
C TYR A 141 -9.26 2.78 -1.77
N GLU A 142 -8.30 3.65 -2.10
CA GLU A 142 -8.54 4.96 -2.71
C GLU A 142 -7.99 5.04 -4.15
N PRO A 143 -8.64 5.83 -5.03
CA PRO A 143 -8.08 6.20 -6.35
C PRO A 143 -6.75 6.95 -6.21
N PHE A 144 -5.84 6.79 -7.17
CA PHE A 144 -4.54 7.48 -7.14
C PHE A 144 -4.66 9.02 -7.06
N PRO A 145 -5.57 9.69 -7.80
CA PRO A 145 -5.77 11.13 -7.66
C PRO A 145 -6.23 11.56 -6.26
N ALA A 146 -7.01 10.73 -5.56
CA ALA A 146 -7.43 11.01 -4.19
C ALA A 146 -6.24 10.93 -3.23
N MET A 147 -5.36 9.94 -3.40
CA MET A 147 -4.10 9.84 -2.64
C MET A 147 -3.23 11.09 -2.83
N VAL A 148 -3.05 11.56 -4.07
CA VAL A 148 -2.27 12.77 -4.38
C VAL A 148 -2.88 13.99 -3.69
N ALA A 149 -4.19 14.20 -3.82
CA ALA A 149 -4.89 15.33 -3.20
C ALA A 149 -4.79 15.31 -1.66
N ARG A 150 -4.93 14.12 -1.05
CA ARG A 150 -4.85 13.93 0.41
C ARG A 150 -3.47 14.22 0.99
N GLN A 151 -2.40 14.08 0.20
CA GLN A 151 -1.05 14.38 0.65
C GLN A 151 -0.79 15.89 0.79
N GLN A 152 -1.59 16.74 0.12
CA GLN A 152 -1.52 18.20 0.22
C GLN A 152 -0.11 18.76 -0.03
N ILE A 153 0.60 18.21 -1.01
CA ILE A 153 1.93 18.66 -1.41
C ILE A 153 1.76 19.56 -2.63
N ASP A 154 1.71 20.88 -2.40
CA ASP A 154 1.55 21.93 -3.41
C ASP A 154 2.83 22.78 -3.62
N THR A 155 3.87 22.49 -2.84
CA THR A 155 5.14 23.24 -2.83
C THR A 155 6.16 22.74 -3.85
N MET A 156 5.98 21.53 -4.39
CA MET A 156 6.88 20.93 -5.35
C MET A 156 6.19 19.86 -6.19
N THR A 157 6.77 19.58 -7.35
CA THR A 157 6.36 18.45 -8.19
C THR A 157 7.11 17.18 -7.75
N LEU A 158 6.36 16.14 -7.39
CA LEU A 158 6.93 14.83 -7.09
C LEU A 158 6.83 13.92 -8.32
N PRO A 159 7.92 13.24 -8.73
CA PRO A 159 7.88 12.30 -9.85
C PRO A 159 6.78 11.23 -9.70
N LEU A 160 6.56 10.75 -8.48
CA LEU A 160 5.48 9.79 -8.20
C LEU A 160 4.09 10.38 -8.51
N HIS A 161 3.86 11.67 -8.22
CA HIS A 161 2.58 12.31 -8.50
C HIS A 161 2.39 12.51 -9.99
N GLU A 162 3.40 13.05 -10.69
CA GLU A 162 3.35 13.33 -12.13
C GLU A 162 3.16 12.04 -12.93
N ASP A 163 4.11 11.10 -12.83
CA ASP A 163 4.07 9.84 -13.58
C ASP A 163 2.86 8.99 -13.17
N GLY A 164 2.50 9.01 -11.89
CA GLY A 164 1.38 8.24 -11.36
C GLY A 164 0.03 8.75 -11.82
N ILE A 165 -0.15 10.07 -11.95
CA ILE A 165 -1.39 10.67 -12.47
C ILE A 165 -1.54 10.37 -13.95
N ASP A 166 -0.46 10.51 -14.73
CA ASP A 166 -0.48 10.18 -16.16
C ASP A 166 -0.83 8.71 -16.37
N TYR A 167 -0.17 7.81 -15.63
CA TYR A 167 -0.46 6.38 -15.69
C TYR A 167 -1.90 6.06 -15.27
N TRP A 168 -2.40 6.71 -14.21
CA TRP A 168 -3.78 6.54 -13.76
C TRP A 168 -4.79 6.84 -14.88
N TYR A 169 -4.65 7.97 -15.57
CA TYR A 169 -5.59 8.33 -16.64
C TYR A 169 -5.44 7.45 -17.89
N ILE A 170 -4.23 6.97 -18.19
CA ILE A 170 -4.02 5.98 -19.26
C ILE A 170 -4.81 4.70 -18.95
N VAL A 171 -4.66 4.14 -17.74
CA VAL A 171 -5.34 2.92 -17.33
C VAL A 171 -6.85 3.14 -17.23
N SER A 172 -7.28 4.26 -16.65
CA SER A 172 -8.69 4.62 -16.53
C SER A 172 -9.36 4.70 -17.89
N ARG A 173 -8.75 5.38 -18.87
CA ARG A 173 -9.27 5.45 -20.25
C ARG A 173 -9.35 4.06 -20.89
N PHE A 174 -8.31 3.25 -20.76
CA PHE A 174 -8.31 1.88 -21.27
C PHE A 174 -9.46 1.05 -20.69
N VAL A 175 -9.63 1.06 -19.37
CA VAL A 175 -10.71 0.35 -18.68
C VAL A 175 -12.08 0.87 -19.14
N SER A 176 -12.30 2.18 -19.15
CA SER A 176 -13.56 2.79 -19.60
C SER A 176 -13.90 2.41 -21.03
N SER A 177 -12.95 2.48 -21.97
CA SER A 177 -13.17 2.08 -23.36
C SER A 177 -13.51 0.60 -23.51
N TYR A 178 -12.90 -0.28 -22.71
CA TYR A 178 -13.23 -1.70 -22.71
C TYR A 178 -14.64 -1.96 -22.17
N LEU A 179 -15.02 -1.31 -21.06
CA LEU A 179 -16.34 -1.49 -20.44
C LEU A 179 -17.48 -0.97 -21.33
N ALA A 180 -17.25 0.11 -22.08
CA ALA A 180 -18.22 0.66 -23.03
C ALA A 180 -18.60 -0.31 -24.16
N LEU A 181 -17.83 -1.37 -24.40
CA LEU A 181 -18.19 -2.43 -25.35
C LEU A 181 -19.29 -3.38 -24.83
N TYR A 182 -19.51 -3.37 -23.51
CA TYR A 182 -20.39 -4.33 -22.83
C TYR A 182 -21.53 -3.66 -22.05
N TYR A 183 -21.34 -2.42 -21.62
CA TYR A 183 -22.33 -1.64 -20.87
C TYR A 183 -22.50 -0.27 -21.51
N SER A 184 -23.71 0.02 -22.00
CA SER A 184 -24.07 1.28 -22.64
C SER A 184 -24.61 2.33 -21.67
N ALA A 185 -25.03 1.88 -20.47
CA ALA A 185 -25.58 2.74 -19.43
C ALA A 185 -25.34 2.15 -18.03
N ASP A 186 -25.34 3.00 -17.00
CA ASP A 186 -25.13 2.62 -15.60
C ASP A 186 -26.15 1.59 -15.09
N VAL A 187 -27.39 1.64 -15.62
CA VAL A 187 -28.43 0.67 -15.29
C VAL A 187 -28.01 -0.76 -15.70
N GLU A 188 -27.27 -0.94 -16.79
CA GLU A 188 -26.81 -2.26 -17.22
C GLU A 188 -25.74 -2.81 -16.27
N VAL A 189 -24.87 -1.94 -15.74
CA VAL A 189 -23.86 -2.31 -14.74
C VAL A 189 -24.52 -2.73 -13.43
N THR A 190 -25.45 -1.93 -12.94
CA THR A 190 -26.14 -2.18 -11.67
C THR A 190 -27.17 -3.32 -11.76
N SER A 191 -27.62 -3.68 -12.96
CA SER A 191 -28.51 -4.83 -13.19
C SER A 191 -27.77 -6.15 -13.41
N ASP A 192 -26.45 -6.10 -13.61
CA ASP A 192 -25.63 -7.30 -13.77
C ASP A 192 -25.38 -7.97 -12.40
N ALA A 193 -26.08 -9.08 -12.15
CA ALA A 193 -26.02 -9.79 -10.88
C ALA A 193 -24.61 -10.26 -10.51
N SER A 194 -23.77 -10.61 -11.50
CA SER A 194 -22.38 -11.02 -11.24
C SER A 194 -21.51 -9.84 -10.85
N VAL A 195 -21.70 -8.67 -11.48
CA VAL A 195 -21.00 -7.43 -11.10
C VAL A 195 -21.40 -6.99 -9.69
N VAL A 196 -22.70 -7.01 -9.37
CA VAL A 196 -23.19 -6.64 -8.03
C VAL A 196 -22.64 -7.58 -6.97
N ALA A 197 -22.65 -8.90 -7.21
CA ALA A 197 -22.08 -9.87 -6.28
C ALA A 197 -20.57 -9.67 -6.10
N PHE A 198 -19.83 -9.48 -7.20
CA PHE A 198 -18.41 -9.16 -7.19
C PHE A 198 -18.10 -7.92 -6.34
N TRP A 199 -18.81 -6.82 -6.58
CA TRP A 199 -18.58 -5.57 -5.86
C TRP A 199 -18.95 -5.67 -4.39
N THR A 200 -20.07 -6.32 -4.06
CA THR A 200 -20.52 -6.52 -2.67
C THR A 200 -19.45 -7.24 -1.83
N VAL A 201 -18.87 -8.31 -2.37
CA VAL A 201 -17.82 -9.06 -1.66
C VAL A 201 -16.53 -8.26 -1.59
N LEU A 202 -16.17 -7.54 -2.67
CA LEU A 202 -14.95 -6.76 -2.70
C LEU A 202 -14.98 -5.57 -1.72
N ASP A 203 -16.07 -4.81 -1.68
CA ASP A 203 -16.24 -3.66 -0.78
C ASP A 203 -16.25 -4.08 0.70
N ALA A 204 -16.84 -5.24 1.01
CA ALA A 204 -16.79 -5.79 2.36
C ALA A 204 -15.36 -6.16 2.81
N ALA A 205 -14.50 -6.56 1.88
CA ALA A 205 -13.12 -6.97 2.16
C ALA A 205 -12.10 -5.82 2.05
N LEU A 206 -12.35 -4.87 1.15
CA LEU A 206 -11.53 -3.70 0.85
C LEU A 206 -12.42 -2.45 0.88
N PRO A 207 -12.83 -1.98 2.07
CA PRO A 207 -13.75 -0.85 2.17
C PRO A 207 -13.15 0.37 1.44
N VAL A 208 -13.92 0.88 0.49
CA VAL A 208 -13.52 2.01 -0.36
C VAL A 208 -13.38 3.26 0.49
N TYR A 209 -12.41 4.10 0.15
CA TYR A 209 -12.29 5.45 0.73
C TYR A 209 -13.57 6.24 0.45
N LYS A 210 -14.27 6.64 1.53
CA LYS A 210 -15.49 7.46 1.47
C LYS A 210 -15.15 8.94 1.62
#